data_AF-A0A975Y5Q1-F1
#
_entry.id   AF-A0A975Y5Q1-F1
#
_cell.length_a   1.000
_cell.length_b   1.000
_cell.length_c   1.000
_cell.angle_alpha   90.00
_cell.angle_beta   90.00
_cell.angle_gamma   90.00
#
_symmetry.space_group_name_H-M   'P 1'
#
loop_
_entity.id
_entity.type
_entity.pdbx_description
1 polymer ?
#
loop_
_entity_poly.entity_id
_entity_poly.type
_entity_poly.pdbx_seq_one_letter_code
_entity_poly.pdbx_strand_id
1 'polypeptide(L)' 'MKKYFAAADAYAANPTPELKQQVEERISAAYSKIDKAVKSGVLHPNNGARKKSRLAHKLKPAQKAA' A
#
# COMPACT_ATOMS: atom_id res chain seq x y z
N MET A 1 -4.61 4.66 5.69
CA MET A 1 -4.70 3.69 4.57
C MET A 1 -5.68 4.12 3.47
N LYS A 2 -6.78 4.84 3.77
CA LYS A 2 -7.72 5.36 2.74
C LYS A 2 -7.04 6.04 1.54
N LYS A 3 -6.02 6.88 1.79
CA LYS A 3 -5.24 7.57 0.74
C LYS A 3 -4.50 6.63 -0.22
N TYR A 4 -4.06 5.46 0.23
CA TYR A 4 -3.44 4.45 -0.63
C TYR A 4 -4.49 3.75 -1.49
N PHE A 5 -5.63 3.39 -0.89
CA PHE A 5 -6.71 2.74 -1.64
C PHE A 5 -7.25 3.65 -2.75
N ALA A 6 -7.48 4.94 -2.45
CA ALA A 6 -7.90 5.90 -3.47
C ALA A 6 -6.88 6.03 -4.62
N ALA A 7 -5.58 6.04 -4.33
CA ALA A 7 -4.54 6.09 -5.36
C ALA A 7 -4.47 4.79 -6.19
N ALA A 8 -4.61 3.64 -5.53
CA ALA A 8 -4.62 2.34 -6.21
C ALA A 8 -5.85 2.17 -7.11
N ASP A 9 -7.02 2.64 -6.66
CA ASP A 9 -8.25 2.61 -7.47
C ASP A 9 -8.13 3.59 -8.65
N ALA A 10 -7.51 4.77 -8.46
CA ALA A 10 -7.25 5.72 -9.54
C ALA A 10 -6.26 5.18 -10.59
N TYR A 11 -5.20 4.50 -10.17
CA TYR A 11 -4.24 3.85 -11.06
C TYR A 11 -4.87 2.66 -11.82
N ALA A 12 -5.76 1.90 -11.17
CA ALA A 12 -6.50 0.83 -11.84
C ALA A 12 -7.46 1.37 -12.94
N ALA A 13 -8.01 2.57 -12.76
CA ALA A 13 -8.85 3.22 -13.77
C ALA A 13 -8.02 3.84 -14.91
N ASN A 14 -6.85 4.41 -14.62
CA ASN A 14 -5.97 5.04 -15.60
C ASN A 14 -4.51 4.67 -15.32
N PRO A 15 -3.91 3.73 -16.07
CA PRO A 15 -2.53 3.33 -15.85
C PRO A 15 -1.57 4.38 -16.45
N THR A 16 -1.33 5.46 -15.72
CA THR A 16 -0.34 6.48 -16.07
C THR A 16 0.93 6.37 -15.22
N PRO A 17 2.11 6.76 -15.75
CA PRO A 17 3.36 6.73 -14.99
C PRO A 17 3.33 7.57 -13.71
N GLU A 18 2.67 8.73 -13.74
CA GLU A 18 2.54 9.62 -12.59
C GLU A 18 1.70 8.98 -11.47
N LEU A 19 0.60 8.32 -11.82
CA LEU A 19 -0.24 7.62 -10.85
C LEU A 19 0.48 6.41 -10.25
N LYS A 20 1.31 5.72 -11.04
CA LYS A 20 2.17 4.64 -10.53
C LYS A 20 3.11 5.16 -9.45
N GLN A 21 3.80 6.28 -9.70
CA GLN A 21 4.71 6.89 -8.74
C GLN A 21 3.98 7.33 -7.47
N GLN A 22 2.80 7.93 -7.60
CA GLN A 22 1.96 8.28 -6.45
C GLN A 22 1.59 7.04 -5.63
N VAL A 23 1.22 5.93 -6.27
CA VAL A 23 0.88 4.68 -5.56
C VAL A 23 2.10 4.13 -4.81
N GLU A 24 3.30 4.18 -5.41
CA GLU A 24 4.57 3.76 -4.79
C GLU A 24 4.95 4.62 -3.57
N GLU A 25 4.76 5.93 -3.65
CA GLU A 25 4.96 6.82 -2.50
C GLU A 25 3.96 6.52 -1.37
N ARG A 26 2.70 6.31 -1.72
CA ARG A 26 1.65 6.05 -0.73
C ARG A 26 1.80 4.68 -0.08
N ILE A 27 2.29 3.66 -0.79
CA ILE A 27 2.56 2.34 -0.20
C ILE A 27 3.77 2.40 0.74
N SER A 28 4.84 3.10 0.37
CA SER A 28 6.01 3.32 1.22
C SER A 28 5.62 4.00 2.53
N ALA A 29 4.86 5.10 2.45
CA ALA A 29 4.36 5.81 3.63
C ALA A 29 3.42 4.94 4.49
N ALA A 30 2.64 4.04 3.89
CA ALA A 30 1.79 3.11 4.63
C ALA A 30 2.61 2.06 5.39
N TYR A 31 3.64 1.50 4.75
CA TYR A 31 4.55 0.54 5.39
C TYR A 31 5.32 1.17 6.55
N SER A 32 5.89 2.37 6.37
CA SER A 32 6.58 3.06 7.46
C SER A 32 5.68 3.29 8.68
N LYS A 33 4.40 3.61 8.47
CA LYS A 33 3.43 3.77 9.57
C LYS A 33 3.13 2.45 10.28
N ILE A 34 2.98 1.35 9.53
CA ILE A 34 2.77 0.02 10.11
C ILE A 34 4.00 -0.39 10.93
N ASP A 35 5.20 -0.18 10.39
CA ASP A 35 6.44 -0.59 11.06
C ASP A 35 6.71 0.22 12.31
N LYS A 36 6.45 1.52 12.27
CA LYS A 36 6.49 2.36 13.47
C LYS A 36 5.51 1.87 14.53
N ALA A 37 4.28 1.52 14.14
CA ALA A 37 3.28 0.99 15.07
C ALA A 37 3.68 -0.37 15.67
N VAL A 38 4.30 -1.26 14.88
CA VAL A 38 4.85 -2.54 15.37
C VAL A 38 6.01 -2.29 16.33
N LYS A 39 6.97 -1.43 15.95
CA LYS A 39 8.13 -1.08 16.79
C LYS A 39 7.71 -0.45 18.12
N SER A 40 6.65 0.38 18.11
CA SER A 40 6.08 0.98 19.33
C SER A 40 5.23 0.03 20.18
N GLY A 41 5.05 -1.24 19.76
CA GLY A 41 4.23 -2.21 20.48
C GLY A 41 2.71 -2.03 20.34
N VAL A 42 2.24 -0.97 19.67
CA VAL A 42 0.82 -0.71 19.41
C VAL A 42 0.17 -1.80 18.55
N LEU A 43 0.95 -2.41 17.64
CA LEU A 43 0.50 -3.55 16.84
C LEU A 43 1.38 -4.77 17.08
N HIS A 44 0.75 -5.93 17.27
CA HIS A 44 1.44 -7.21 17.24
C HIS A 44 2.13 -7.41 15.87
N PRO A 45 3.35 -7.99 15.80
CA PRO A 45 4.07 -8.22 14.55
C PRO A 45 3.24 -8.94 13.47
N ASN A 46 2.52 -10.01 13.83
CA ASN A 46 1.62 -10.71 12.90
C ASN A 46 0.50 -9.80 12.35
N ASN A 47 -0.01 -8.86 13.15
CA ASN A 47 -1.01 -7.92 12.68
C ASN A 47 -0.41 -6.91 11.70
N GLY A 48 0.82 -6.45 11.96
CA GLY A 48 1.60 -5.66 11.00
C GLY A 48 1.82 -6.40 9.68
N ALA A 49 2.28 -7.65 9.74
CA ALA A 49 2.50 -8.50 8.57
C ALA A 49 1.22 -8.73 7.75
N ARG A 50 0.09 -9.05 8.41
CA ARG A 50 -1.22 -9.18 7.74
C ARG A 50 -1.65 -7.89 7.05
N LYS A 51 -1.44 -6.74 7.68
CA LYS A 51 -1.76 -5.43 7.08
C LYS A 51 -0.89 -5.13 5.86
N LYS A 52 0.42 -5.44 5.90
CA LYS A 52 1.31 -5.29 4.74
C LYS A 52 0.90 -6.21 3.59
N SER A 53 0.62 -7.48 3.88
CA SER A 53 0.18 -8.46 2.88
C SER A 53 -1.10 -8.01 2.16
N ARG A 54 -2.07 -7.49 2.90
CA ARG A 54 -3.31 -6.93 2.33
C ARG A 54 -3.06 -5.78 1.36
N LEU A 55 -2.10 -4.89 1.65
CA LEU A 55 -1.74 -3.78 0.75
C LEU A 55 -1.07 -4.33 -0.52
N ALA A 56 -0.12 -5.25 -0.38
CA ALA A 56 0.54 -5.88 -1.53
C ALA A 56 -0.44 -6.63 -2.45
N HIS A 57 -1.41 -7.35 -1.90
CA HIS A 57 -2.41 -8.07 -2.68
C HIS A 57 -3.29 -7.17 -3.55
N LYS A 58 -3.56 -5.94 -3.10
CA LYS A 58 -4.34 -4.96 -3.85
C LYS A 58 -3.57 -4.38 -5.05
N LEU A 59 -2.23 -4.31 -4.97
CA LEU A 59 -1.37 -3.78 -6.03
C LEU A 59 -1.06 -4.81 -7.13
N LYS A 60 -0.96 -6.10 -6.78
CA LYS A 60 -0.65 -7.21 -7.71
C LYS A 60 -1.51 -7.23 -9.00
N PRO A 61 -2.85 -7.09 -8.95
CA PRO A 61 -3.64 -7.10 -10.18
C PRO A 61 -3.34 -5.91 -11.10
N ALA A 62 -3.00 -4.74 -10.54
CA ALA A 62 -2.68 -3.55 -11.31
C ALA A 62 -1.27 -3.58 -11.94
N GLN A 63 -0.36 -4.43 -11.44
CA GLN A 63 0.97 -4.64 -12.00
C GLN A 63 1.01 -5.74 -13.07
N LYS A 64 0.06 -6.68 -13.07
CA LYS A 64 -0.01 -7.78 -14.06
C LYS A 64 -0.65 -7.39 -15.39
N ALA A 65 -1.31 -6.24 -15.46
CA ALA A 65 -1.98 -5.73 -16.65
C ALA A 65 -1.07 -4.82 -17.51
N ALA A 66 0.21 -4.71 -17.17
CA ALA A 66 1.23 -3.94 -17.89
C ALA A 66 2.21 -4.87 -18.62
#